data_AF-A0A2T4MX59-F1
#
_entry.id   AF-A0A2T4MX59-F1
#
_cell.length_a   1.000
_cell.length_b   1.000
_cell.length_c   1.000
_cell.angle_alpha   90.00
_cell.angle_beta   90.00
_cell.angle_gamma   90.00
#
_symmetry.space_group_name_H-M   'P 1'
#
loop_
_entity.id
_entity.type
_entity.pdbx_description
1 polymer ?
#
loop_
_entity_poly.entity_id
_entity_poly.type
_entity_poly.pdbx_seq_one_letter_code
_entity_poly.pdbx_strand_id
1 'polypeptide(L)' 'MSIKVTVDDIINALASDGTNISVSDARKVLENLNMDSLEQAASYATDNEEKRELIHNEICAFYWSFSAEQV' A
#
# COMPACT_ATOMS: atom_id res chain seq x y z
N MET A 1 6.40 15.73 7.09
CA MET A 1 7.15 14.49 6.78
C MET A 1 6.40 13.81 5.67
N SER A 2 6.95 13.77 4.47
CA SER A 2 6.32 13.03 3.36
C SER A 2 6.49 11.54 3.59
N ILE A 3 5.45 10.77 3.26
CA ILE A 3 5.49 9.31 3.36
C ILE A 3 6.30 8.79 2.19
N LYS A 4 7.18 7.83 2.45
CA LYS A 4 7.94 7.15 1.41
C LYS A 4 7.60 5.67 1.48
N VAL A 5 6.85 5.21 0.49
CA VAL A 5 6.55 3.79 0.28
C VAL A 5 7.52 3.23 -0.73
N THR A 6 8.03 2.04 -0.45
CA THR A 6 8.93 1.28 -1.32
C THR A 6 8.26 0.01 -1.83
N VAL A 7 8.89 -0.66 -2.80
CA VAL A 7 8.42 -1.95 -3.31
C VAL A 7 8.38 -2.99 -2.19
N ASP A 8 9.37 -2.98 -1.30
CA ASP A 8 9.40 -3.89 -0.14
C ASP A 8 8.25 -3.62 0.83
N ASP A 9 7.86 -2.36 1.04
CA ASP A 9 6.71 -2.04 1.90
C ASP A 9 5.41 -2.63 1.33
N ILE A 10 5.23 -2.58 0.01
CA ILE A 10 4.08 -3.17 -0.67
C ILE A 10 4.10 -4.69 -0.56
N ILE A 11 5.25 -5.31 -0.81
CA ILE A 11 5.40 -6.77 -0.68
C ILE A 11 5.11 -7.21 0.75
N ASN A 12 5.63 -6.51 1.75
CA ASN A 12 5.42 -6.83 3.15
C ASN A 12 3.96 -6.63 3.57
N ALA A 13 3.31 -5.57 3.10
CA ALA A 13 1.89 -5.33 3.36
C ALA A 13 1.04 -6.49 2.82
N LEU A 14 1.20 -6.82 1.54
CA LEU A 14 0.44 -7.90 0.91
C LEU A 14 0.80 -9.28 1.48
N ALA A 15 2.07 -9.53 1.79
CA ALA A 15 2.49 -10.79 2.42
C ALA A 15 1.88 -10.97 3.82
N SER A 16 1.72 -9.89 4.57
CA SER A 16 1.04 -9.91 5.87
C SER A 16 -0.47 -10.12 5.74
N ASP A 17 -1.06 -9.81 4.59
CA ASP A 17 -2.45 -10.14 4.23
C ASP A 17 -2.59 -11.57 3.64
N GLY A 18 -1.49 -12.32 3.54
CA GLY A 18 -1.46 -13.67 2.97
C GLY A 18 -1.38 -13.71 1.44
N THR A 19 -1.18 -12.57 0.79
CA THR A 19 -1.05 -12.44 -0.66
C THR A 19 0.42 -12.44 -1.06
N ASN A 20 0.82 -13.40 -1.90
CA ASN A 20 2.16 -13.43 -2.47
C ASN A 20 2.18 -12.71 -3.82
N ILE A 21 2.98 -11.66 -3.93
CA ILE A 21 3.09 -10.82 -5.12
C ILE A 21 4.52 -10.82 -5.65
N SER A 22 4.69 -10.74 -6.98
CA SER A 22 6.00 -10.59 -7.59
C SER A 22 6.55 -9.17 -7.40
N VAL A 23 7.88 -9.02 -7.39
CA VAL A 23 8.53 -7.69 -7.35
C VAL A 23 8.08 -6.82 -8.53
N SER A 24 7.83 -7.43 -9.70
CA SER A 24 7.36 -6.70 -10.88
C SER A 24 5.96 -6.15 -10.70
N ASP A 25 5.05 -6.91 -10.08
CA ASP A 25 3.69 -6.45 -9.85
C ASP A 25 3.64 -5.46 -8.70
N ALA A 26 4.40 -5.67 -7.62
CA ALA A 26 4.55 -4.70 -6.54
C ALA A 26 5.11 -3.35 -7.06
N ARG A 27 6.02 -3.36 -8.04
CA ARG A 27 6.48 -2.14 -8.71
C ARG A 27 5.36 -1.45 -9.49
N LYS A 28 4.53 -2.19 -10.24
CA LYS A 28 3.35 -1.60 -10.93
C LYS A 28 2.37 -0.98 -9.93
N VAL A 29 2.13 -1.68 -8.81
CA VAL A 29 1.30 -1.16 -7.73
C VAL A 29 1.89 0.14 -7.21
N LEU A 30 3.18 0.18 -6.90
CA LEU A 30 3.86 1.41 -6.45
C LEU A 30 3.74 2.56 -7.46
N GLU A 31 3.89 2.27 -8.75
CA GLU A 31 3.84 3.26 -9.83
C GLU A 31 2.42 3.83 -10.05
N ASN A 32 1.38 3.07 -9.70
CA ASN A 32 -0.02 3.51 -9.80
C ASN A 32 -0.62 3.90 -8.44
N LEU A 33 0.10 3.69 -7.34
CA LEU A 33 -0.36 3.99 -6.00
C LEU A 33 -0.54 5.51 -5.85
N ASN A 34 -1.70 5.91 -5.34
CA ASN A 34 -1.96 7.32 -5.09
C ASN A 34 -1.28 7.75 -3.77
N MET A 35 -0.12 8.40 -3.89
CA MET A 35 0.63 8.91 -2.73
C MET A 35 -0.18 9.93 -1.92
N ASP A 36 -1.07 10.72 -2.54
CA ASP A 36 -1.95 11.64 -1.83
C ASP A 36 -2.94 10.89 -0.92
N SER A 37 -3.46 9.74 -1.38
CA SER A 37 -4.36 8.90 -0.58
C SER A 37 -3.65 8.36 0.66
N LEU A 38 -2.41 7.91 0.50
CA LEU A 38 -1.60 7.44 1.62
C LEU A 38 -1.26 8.55 2.62
N GLU A 39 -0.88 9.74 2.13
CA GLU A 39 -0.60 10.87 3.00
C GLU A 39 -1.84 11.32 3.76
N GLN A 40 -3.00 11.30 3.11
CA GLN A 40 -4.28 11.57 3.74
C GLN A 40 -4.64 10.49 4.79
N ALA A 41 -4.56 9.21 4.45
CA ALA A 41 -4.86 8.11 5.38
C ALA A 41 -3.97 8.20 6.63
N ALA A 42 -2.67 8.38 6.44
CA ALA A 42 -1.73 8.57 7.52
C ALA A 42 -1.88 9.87 8.31
N SER A 43 -2.56 10.89 7.77
CA SER A 43 -2.85 12.13 8.49
C SER A 43 -3.96 11.96 9.53
N TYR A 44 -4.82 10.93 9.36
CA TYR A 44 -5.84 10.58 10.34
C TYR A 44 -5.29 9.81 11.54
N ALA A 45 -4.13 9.17 11.39
CA ALA A 45 -3.50 8.40 12.45
C ALA A 45 -3.06 9.27 13.62
N THR A 46 -3.35 8.83 14.84
CA THR A 46 -2.93 9.51 16.07
C THR A 46 -1.57 9.03 16.58
N ASP A 47 -1.13 7.85 16.14
CA ASP A 47 0.16 7.26 16.46
C ASP A 47 0.79 6.50 15.28
N ASN A 48 2.02 5.98 15.49
CA ASN A 48 2.81 5.33 14.45
C ASN A 48 2.36 3.89 14.13
N GLU A 49 1.65 3.22 15.03
CA GLU A 49 1.07 1.90 14.79
C GLU A 49 -0.17 2.05 13.89
N GLU A 50 -1.09 2.92 14.28
CA GLU A 50 -2.28 3.26 13.49
C GLU A 50 -1.89 3.75 12.09
N LYS A 51 -0.87 4.61 12.00
CA LYS A 51 -0.34 5.08 10.70
C LYS A 51 0.13 3.93 9.82
N ARG A 52 0.81 2.93 10.38
CA ARG A 52 1.29 1.77 9.60
C ARG A 52 0.13 0.89 9.14
N GLU A 53 -0.87 0.71 9.99
CA GLU A 53 -2.07 -0.05 9.66
C GLU A 53 -2.89 0.63 8.55
N LEU A 54 -3.08 1.95 8.63
CA LEU A 54 -3.79 2.71 7.58
C LEU A 54 -3.05 2.67 6.23
N ILE A 55 -1.72 2.84 6.24
CA ILE A 55 -0.90 2.71 5.03
C ILE A 55 -1.01 1.29 4.45
N HIS A 56 -0.95 0.26 5.30
CA HIS A 56 -1.10 -1.13 4.89
C HIS A 56 -2.47 -1.38 4.25
N ASN A 57 -3.55 -0.92 4.88
CA ASN A 57 -4.91 -1.10 4.41
C ASN A 57 -5.12 -0.41 3.05
N GLU A 58 -4.58 0.80 2.86
CA GLU A 58 -4.66 1.49 1.57
C GLU A 58 -3.87 0.78 0.46
N ILE A 59 -2.68 0.26 0.76
CA ILE A 59 -1.91 -0.53 -0.21
C ILE A 59 -2.70 -1.76 -0.64
N CYS A 60 -3.29 -2.48 0.31
CA CYS A 60 -4.06 -3.69 0.02
C CYS A 60 -5.35 -3.36 -0.74
N ALA A 61 -6.12 -2.36 -0.30
CA ALA A 61 -7.34 -1.93 -0.98
C ALA A 61 -7.08 -1.48 -2.42
N PHE A 62 -5.99 -0.74 -2.64
CA PHE A 62 -5.55 -0.35 -3.97
C PHE A 62 -5.17 -1.57 -4.81
N TYR A 63 -4.36 -2.49 -4.27
CA TYR A 63 -3.95 -3.70 -4.99
C TYR A 63 -5.16 -4.54 -5.42
N TRP A 64 -6.12 -4.78 -4.53
CA TRP A 64 -7.32 -5.56 -4.85
C TRP A 64 -8.17 -4.90 -5.94
N SER A 65 -8.29 -3.57 -5.90
CA SER A 65 -9.00 -2.81 -6.94
C SER A 65 -8.26 -2.87 -8.28
N PHE A 66 -6.95 -2.62 -8.26
CA PHE A 66 -6.08 -2.64 -9.44
C PHE A 66 -5.97 -4.03 -10.07
N SER A 67 -5.94 -5.09 -9.25
CA SER A 67 -5.92 -6.47 -9.73
C SER A 67 -7.26 -6.86 -10.34
N ALA A 68 -8.39 -6.38 -9.82
CA ALA A 68 -9.71 -6.63 -10.39
C ALA A 68 -9.90 -5.96 -11.76
N GLU A 69 -9.29 -4.79 -11.98
CA GLU A 69 -9.32 -4.10 -13.28
C GLU A 69 -8.47 -4.77 -14.38
N GLN A 70 -7.58 -5.70 -14.02
CA GLN A 70 -6.72 -6.42 -14.99
C GLN A 70 -7.27 -7.78 -15.44
N VAL A 71 -8.45 -8.20 -14.94
CA VAL A 71 -9.12 -9.48 -15.31
C VAL A 71 -10.33 -9.22 -16.19
#